data_AF-A0A959CNM6-F1
#
_entry.id   AF-A0A959CNM6-F1
#
_cell.length_a   1.000
_cell.length_b   1.000
_cell.length_c   1.000
_cell.angle_alpha   90.00
_cell.angle_beta   90.00
_cell.angle_gamma   90.00
#
_symmetry.space_group_name_H-M   'P 1'
#
loop_
_entity.id
_entity.type
_entity.pdbx_description
1 polymer ?
#
loop_
_entity_poly.entity_id
_entity_poly.type
_entity_poly.pdbx_seq_one_letter_code
_entity_poly.pdbx_strand_id
1 'polypeptide(L)'
;AQEEFNALWNIIVSTRKGFLGNVENMVNAQRNGQKVDVALLKRMHSELEKIGNENIWEEFMLLISEREWYKKLNNTYPTLTTVLRRCCVLTRADYSTQSAAELLNVGPRTVEHYRNTLRHIFGLEPRADLTEFLLRF
;
A
#
# COMPACT_ATOMS: atom_id res chain seq x y z
N ALA A 1 -5.47 17.45 0.31
CA ALA A 1 -4.51 16.55 0.99
C ALA A 1 -5.15 15.22 1.41
N GLN A 2 -6.10 15.19 2.37
CA GLN A 2 -6.79 13.94 2.75
C GLN A 2 -7.67 13.38 1.60
N GLU A 3 -8.29 14.25 0.80
CA GLU A 3 -9.15 13.84 -0.33
C GLU A 3 -8.37 13.15 -1.47
N GLU A 4 -7.21 13.68 -1.86
CA GLU A 4 -6.33 13.06 -2.89
C GLU A 4 -5.90 11.65 -2.48
N PHE A 5 -5.66 11.50 -1.19
CA PHE A 5 -5.16 10.29 -0.59
C PHE A 5 -6.29 9.25 -0.38
N ASN A 6 -7.51 9.71 -0.08
CA ASN A 6 -8.72 8.90 -0.14
C ASN A 6 -9.07 8.45 -1.58
N ALA A 7 -8.79 9.29 -2.59
CA ALA A 7 -9.00 8.93 -3.99
C ALA A 7 -8.05 7.80 -4.43
N LEU A 8 -6.78 7.87 -4.05
CA LEU A 8 -5.81 6.80 -4.30
C LEU A 8 -6.12 5.52 -3.53
N TRP A 9 -6.55 5.64 -2.27
CA TRP A 9 -7.06 4.52 -1.50
C TRP A 9 -8.26 3.86 -2.19
N ASN A 10 -9.22 4.66 -2.67
CA ASN A 10 -10.38 4.15 -3.41
C ASN A 10 -9.97 3.46 -4.71
N ILE A 11 -9.00 4.00 -5.45
CA ILE A 11 -8.46 3.38 -6.68
C ILE A 11 -7.86 2.02 -6.33
N ILE A 12 -6.93 1.96 -5.36
CA ILE A 12 -6.24 0.72 -4.97
C ILE A 12 -7.22 -0.34 -4.47
N VAL A 13 -8.15 0.05 -3.58
CA VAL A 13 -9.17 -0.86 -3.04
C VAL A 13 -10.12 -1.33 -4.13
N SER A 14 -10.51 -0.46 -5.07
CA SER A 14 -11.42 -0.83 -6.16
C SER A 14 -10.78 -1.81 -7.16
N THR A 15 -9.51 -1.60 -7.53
CA THR A 15 -8.76 -2.50 -8.40
C THR A 15 -8.61 -3.88 -7.76
N ARG A 16 -8.28 -3.92 -6.46
CA ARG A 16 -8.15 -5.19 -5.73
C ARG A 16 -9.49 -5.92 -5.60
N LYS A 17 -10.58 -5.21 -5.27
CA LYS A 17 -11.93 -5.80 -5.20
C LYS A 17 -12.38 -6.34 -6.56
N GLY A 18 -12.12 -5.62 -7.65
CA GLY A 18 -12.45 -6.06 -9.01
C GLY A 18 -11.76 -7.37 -9.39
N PHE A 19 -10.50 -7.52 -9.01
CA PHE A 19 -9.77 -8.78 -9.20
C PHE A 19 -10.36 -9.95 -8.42
N LEU A 20 -10.62 -9.77 -7.13
CA LEU A 20 -11.17 -10.81 -6.27
C LEU A 20 -12.54 -11.29 -6.79
N GLY A 21 -13.39 -10.37 -7.25
CA GLY A 21 -14.67 -10.72 -7.87
C GLY A 21 -14.50 -11.59 -9.13
N ASN A 22 -13.47 -11.34 -9.94
CA ASN A 22 -13.19 -12.17 -11.11
C ASN A 22 -12.69 -13.58 -10.74
N VAL A 23 -11.88 -13.69 -9.67
CA VAL A 23 -11.43 -14.99 -9.13
C VAL A 23 -12.61 -15.79 -8.58
N GLU A 24 -13.52 -15.16 -7.84
CA GLU A 24 -14.73 -15.82 -7.33
C GLU A 24 -15.60 -16.35 -8.48
N ASN A 25 -15.75 -15.58 -9.56
CA ASN A 25 -16.49 -16.00 -10.76
C ASN A 25 -15.87 -17.26 -11.39
N MET A 26 -14.54 -17.38 -11.43
CA MET A 26 -13.87 -18.60 -11.92
C MET A 26 -14.13 -19.81 -11.03
N VAL A 27 -13.98 -19.63 -9.71
CA VAL A 27 -14.22 -20.71 -8.75
C VAL A 27 -15.65 -21.23 -8.89
N ASN A 28 -16.62 -20.32 -9.08
CA ASN A 28 -18.01 -20.67 -9.33
C ASN A 28 -18.23 -21.35 -10.69
N ALA A 29 -17.63 -20.84 -11.76
CA ALA A 29 -17.70 -21.46 -13.09
C ALA A 29 -17.17 -22.91 -13.08
N GLN A 30 -16.02 -23.12 -12.41
CA GLN A 30 -15.41 -24.43 -12.27
C GLN A 30 -16.22 -25.37 -11.36
N ARG A 31 -16.78 -24.86 -10.25
CA ARG A 31 -17.71 -25.63 -9.38
C ARG A 31 -18.97 -26.07 -10.12
N ASN A 32 -19.46 -25.24 -11.05
CA ASN A 32 -20.66 -25.50 -11.83
C ASN A 32 -20.39 -26.33 -13.10
N GLY A 33 -19.17 -26.85 -13.29
CA GLY A 33 -18.79 -27.64 -14.47
C GLY A 33 -18.73 -26.85 -15.78
N GLN A 34 -18.78 -25.52 -15.72
CA GLN A 34 -18.60 -24.66 -16.89
C GLN A 34 -17.12 -24.57 -17.25
N LYS A 35 -16.81 -24.66 -18.55
CA LYS A 35 -15.47 -24.36 -19.05
C LYS A 35 -15.14 -22.89 -18.78
N VAL A 36 -13.98 -22.66 -18.19
CA VAL A 36 -13.41 -21.31 -18.07
C VAL A 36 -13.08 -20.80 -19.47
N ASP A 37 -13.68 -19.67 -19.86
CA ASP A 37 -13.48 -19.05 -21.17
C ASP A 37 -12.10 -18.38 -21.25
N VAL A 38 -11.43 -18.51 -22.40
CA VAL A 38 -10.18 -17.84 -22.75
C VAL A 38 -10.32 -16.32 -22.67
N ALA A 39 -11.50 -15.76 -22.95
CA ALA A 39 -11.76 -14.33 -22.78
C ALA A 39 -11.64 -13.87 -21.31
N LEU A 40 -12.08 -14.71 -20.36
CA LEU A 40 -11.94 -14.44 -18.93
C LEU A 40 -10.47 -14.49 -18.50
N LEU A 41 -9.72 -15.49 -18.99
CA LEU A 41 -8.28 -15.60 -18.74
C LEU A 41 -7.48 -14.39 -19.27
N LYS A 42 -7.82 -13.90 -20.48
CA LYS A 42 -7.21 -12.68 -21.04
C LYS A 42 -7.53 -11.43 -20.22
N ARG A 43 -8.78 -11.28 -19.75
CA ARG A 43 -9.15 -10.18 -18.85
C ARG A 43 -8.38 -10.26 -17.54
N MET A 44 -8.24 -11.45 -16.95
CA MET A 44 -7.47 -11.63 -15.73
C MET A 44 -6.00 -11.33 -15.90
N HIS A 45 -5.38 -11.72 -17.01
CA HIS A 45 -3.99 -11.39 -17.27
C HIS A 45 -3.79 -9.87 -17.33
N SER A 46 -4.65 -9.15 -18.05
CA SER A 46 -4.62 -7.69 -18.09
C SER A 46 -4.87 -7.04 -16.71
N GLU A 47 -5.76 -7.60 -15.89
CA GLU A 47 -5.97 -7.11 -14.52
C GLU A 47 -4.80 -7.45 -13.59
N LEU A 48 -4.17 -8.62 -13.73
CA LEU A 48 -2.95 -8.99 -13.00
C LEU A 48 -1.78 -8.06 -13.33
N GLU A 49 -1.63 -7.67 -14.61
CA GLU A 49 -0.64 -6.66 -15.01
C GLU A 49 -0.92 -5.29 -14.38
N LYS A 50 -2.19 -4.94 -14.12
CA LYS A 50 -2.57 -3.72 -13.39
C LYS A 50 -2.34 -3.83 -11.88
N ILE A 51 -2.53 -5.01 -11.29
CA ILE A 51 -2.41 -5.25 -9.84
C ILE A 51 -0.97 -5.47 -9.40
N GLY A 52 -0.14 -6.08 -10.25
CA GLY A 52 1.26 -6.34 -9.99
C GLY A 52 2.14 -5.10 -10.00
N ASN A 53 1.56 -3.91 -10.17
CA ASN A 53 2.28 -2.76 -10.67
C ASN A 53 2.87 -1.91 -9.53
N GLU A 54 4.20 -1.95 -9.42
CA GLU A 54 5.03 -0.90 -8.82
C GLU A 54 4.57 0.51 -9.24
N ASN A 55 4.01 0.62 -10.45
CA ASN A 55 3.47 1.84 -11.05
C ASN A 55 2.42 2.58 -10.20
N ILE A 56 1.50 1.89 -9.50
CA ILE A 56 0.50 2.57 -8.64
C ILE A 56 1.20 3.28 -7.48
N TRP A 57 2.16 2.60 -6.87
CA TRP A 57 2.95 3.18 -5.80
C TRP A 57 3.87 4.28 -6.34
N GLU A 58 4.41 4.15 -7.54
CA GLU A 58 5.21 5.20 -8.17
C GLU A 58 4.39 6.47 -8.40
N GLU A 59 3.22 6.37 -9.02
CA GLU A 59 2.28 7.49 -9.23
C GLU A 59 1.88 8.14 -7.90
N PHE A 60 1.53 7.32 -6.90
CA PHE A 60 1.23 7.81 -5.56
C PHE A 60 2.41 8.56 -4.95
N MET A 61 3.61 8.00 -5.05
CA MET A 61 4.82 8.60 -4.47
C MET A 61 5.26 9.86 -5.21
N LEU A 62 4.94 10.04 -6.50
CA LEU A 62 5.16 11.31 -7.22
C LEU A 62 4.32 12.46 -6.65
N LEU A 63 3.10 12.19 -6.19
CA LEU A 63 2.25 13.21 -5.54
C LEU A 63 2.78 13.57 -4.15
N ILE A 64 3.39 12.60 -3.46
CA ILE A 64 3.98 12.78 -2.14
C ILE A 64 5.39 13.37 -2.21
N SER A 65 6.15 13.10 -3.27
CA SER A 65 7.56 13.50 -3.41
C SER A 65 7.74 15.02 -3.36
N GLU A 66 6.74 15.76 -3.84
CA GLU A 66 6.75 17.23 -3.82
C GLU A 66 6.39 17.85 -2.47
N ARG A 67 5.89 17.06 -1.52
CA ARG A 67 5.50 17.57 -0.20
C ARG A 67 6.75 17.86 0.64
N GLU A 68 6.82 19.06 1.19
CA GLU A 68 7.98 19.53 1.98
C GLU A 68 8.34 18.61 3.15
N TRP A 69 7.35 18.08 3.88
CA TRP A 69 7.58 17.14 4.98
C TRP A 69 8.27 15.86 4.49
N TYR A 70 7.93 15.38 3.29
CA TYR A 70 8.48 14.15 2.72
C TYR A 70 9.90 14.39 2.17
N LYS A 71 10.15 15.55 1.56
CA LYS A 71 11.51 16.00 1.20
C LYS A 71 12.40 16.07 2.44
N LYS A 72 11.92 16.71 3.52
CA LYS A 72 12.63 16.80 4.81
C LYS A 72 12.89 15.42 5.42
N LEU A 73 11.92 14.51 5.39
CA LEU A 73 12.08 13.13 5.86
C LEU A 73 13.20 12.40 5.10
N ASN A 74 13.21 12.49 3.77
CA ASN A 74 14.22 11.83 2.94
C ASN A 74 15.61 12.43 3.11
N ASN A 75 15.71 13.75 3.31
CA ASN A 75 16.99 14.40 3.58
C ASN A 75 17.53 14.03 4.96
N THR A 76 16.65 13.86 5.95
CA THR A 76 17.03 13.49 7.33
C THR A 76 17.37 12.01 7.44
N TYR A 77 16.64 11.14 6.74
CA TYR A 77 16.80 9.69 6.77
C TYR A 77 17.00 9.11 5.36
N PRO A 78 18.14 9.40 4.70
CA PRO A 78 18.39 8.98 3.32
C PRO A 78 18.49 7.46 3.15
N THR A 79 18.80 6.73 4.22
CA THR A 79 18.95 5.27 4.24
C THR A 79 17.63 4.49 4.27
N LEU A 80 16.48 5.17 4.39
CA LEU A 80 15.19 4.49 4.33
C LEU A 80 15.01 3.76 3.00
N THR A 81 14.64 2.48 3.05
CA THR A 81 14.29 1.72 1.84
C THR A 81 12.93 2.18 1.31
N THR A 82 12.63 1.89 0.04
CA THR A 82 11.35 2.26 -0.58
C THR A 82 10.13 1.75 0.21
N VAL A 83 10.18 0.51 0.72
CA VAL A 83 9.09 -0.04 1.52
C VAL A 83 8.91 0.68 2.85
N LEU A 84 10.00 1.07 3.51
CA LEU A 84 9.95 1.84 4.75
C LEU A 84 9.43 3.25 4.52
N ARG A 85 9.80 3.90 3.41
CA ARG A 85 9.22 5.20 3.02
C ARG A 85 7.71 5.09 2.83
N ARG A 86 7.24 4.08 2.09
CA ARG A 86 5.79 3.80 1.93
C ARG A 86 5.12 3.61 3.30
N CYS A 87 5.74 2.83 4.19
CA CYS A 87 5.24 2.64 5.56
C CYS A 87 5.18 3.95 6.38
N CYS A 88 6.15 4.86 6.21
CA CYS A 88 6.09 6.20 6.81
C CYS A 88 4.89 7.00 6.31
N VAL A 89 4.64 7.03 4.99
CA VAL A 89 3.51 7.77 4.43
C VAL A 89 2.19 7.23 5.00
N LEU A 90 2.03 5.91 5.04
CA LEU A 90 0.82 5.27 5.58
C LEU A 90 0.66 5.48 7.08
N THR A 91 1.75 5.46 7.84
CA THR A 91 1.70 5.70 9.29
C THR A 91 1.39 7.17 9.59
N ARG A 92 1.98 8.11 8.85
CA ARG A 92 1.66 9.54 8.99
C ARG A 92 0.20 9.85 8.65
N ALA A 93 -0.38 9.12 7.69
CA ALA A 93 -1.78 9.22 7.31
C ALA A 93 -2.74 8.43 8.23
N ASP A 94 -2.25 7.93 9.37
CA ASP A 94 -2.99 7.23 10.41
C ASP A 94 -3.68 5.92 9.98
N TYR A 95 -3.04 5.16 9.07
CA TYR A 95 -3.56 3.83 8.71
C TYR A 95 -3.38 2.85 9.85
N SER A 96 -4.42 2.06 10.11
CA SER A 96 -4.29 0.89 10.97
C SER A 96 -3.27 -0.10 10.42
N THR A 97 -2.72 -0.98 11.27
CA THR A 97 -1.82 -2.06 10.82
C THR A 97 -2.46 -2.92 9.73
N GLN A 98 -3.76 -3.19 9.85
CA GLN A 98 -4.50 -4.01 8.90
C GLN A 98 -4.63 -3.31 7.54
N SER A 99 -5.06 -2.06 7.52
CA SER A 99 -5.23 -1.28 6.29
C SER A 99 -3.88 -1.01 5.60
N ALA A 100 -2.81 -0.77 6.36
CA ALA A 100 -1.47 -0.62 5.81
C ALA A 100 -0.92 -1.94 5.23
N ALA A 101 -1.21 -3.08 5.88
CA ALA A 101 -0.82 -4.41 5.39
C ALA A 101 -1.49 -4.72 4.06
N GLU A 102 -2.76 -4.34 3.93
CA GLU A 102 -3.49 -4.46 2.68
C GLU A 102 -2.83 -3.65 1.55
N LEU A 103 -2.49 -2.37 1.77
CA LEU A 103 -1.86 -1.51 0.75
C LEU A 103 -0.45 -1.94 0.36
N LEU A 104 0.33 -2.38 1.34
CA LEU A 104 1.70 -2.83 1.12
C LEU A 104 1.75 -4.26 0.56
N ASN A 105 0.60 -4.94 0.48
CA ASN A 105 0.48 -6.33 0.06
C ASN A 105 1.39 -7.28 0.89
N VAL A 106 1.39 -7.11 2.21
CA VAL A 106 2.15 -7.92 3.18
C VAL A 106 1.25 -8.34 4.34
N GLY A 107 1.76 -9.18 5.24
CA GLY A 107 1.04 -9.54 6.46
C GLY A 107 1.05 -8.41 7.51
N PRO A 108 0.05 -8.33 8.41
CA PRO A 108 0.01 -7.35 9.52
C PRO A 108 1.28 -7.35 10.38
N ARG A 109 1.82 -8.54 10.69
CA ARG A 109 3.09 -8.70 11.43
C ARG A 109 4.27 -8.05 10.71
N THR A 110 4.28 -8.07 9.38
CA THR A 110 5.32 -7.42 8.58
C THR A 110 5.25 -5.90 8.72
N VAL A 111 4.03 -5.33 8.78
CA VAL A 111 3.84 -3.90 9.02
C VAL A 111 4.26 -3.50 10.44
N GLU A 112 3.93 -4.31 11.45
CA GLU A 112 4.42 -4.10 12.82
C GLU A 112 5.95 -4.09 12.86
N HIS A 113 6.58 -5.05 12.18
CA HIS A 113 8.02 -5.10 12.02
C HIS A 113 8.56 -3.83 11.35
N TYR A 114 7.97 -3.39 10.23
CA TYR A 114 8.37 -2.13 9.57
C TYR A 114 8.26 -0.93 10.51
N ARG A 115 7.17 -0.79 11.27
CA ARG A 115 7.00 0.30 12.24
C ARG A 115 8.02 0.24 13.38
N ASN A 116 8.37 -0.96 13.84
CA ASN A 116 9.42 -1.12 14.85
C ASN A 116 10.80 -0.77 14.28
N THR A 117 11.09 -1.16 13.04
CA THR A 117 12.30 -0.75 12.32
C THR A 117 12.35 0.76 12.15
N LEU A 118 11.25 1.41 11.79
CA LEU A 118 11.16 2.87 11.71
C LEU A 118 11.44 3.53 13.07
N ARG A 119 10.84 3.04 14.16
CA ARG A 119 11.13 3.53 15.52
C ARG A 119 12.62 3.45 15.85
N HIS A 120 13.27 2.34 15.49
CA HIS A 120 14.71 2.16 15.73
C HIS A 120 15.55 3.13 14.89
N ILE A 121 15.23 3.29 13.60
CA ILE A 121 15.91 4.23 12.69
C ILE A 121 15.76 5.68 13.17
N PHE A 122 14.60 6.03 13.71
CA PHE A 122 14.30 7.37 14.20
C PHE A 122 14.76 7.61 15.66
N GLY A 123 15.34 6.59 16.32
CA GLY A 123 15.78 6.69 17.71
C GLY A 123 14.66 7.01 18.69
N LEU A 124 13.47 6.47 18.46
CA LEU A 124 12.30 6.74 19.30
C LEU A 124 12.31 5.95 20.60
N GLU A 125 11.91 6.61 21.69
CA GLU A 125 11.67 5.97 22.98
C GLU A 125 10.55 4.91 22.89
N PRO A 126 10.55 3.87 23.74
CA PRO A 126 9.59 2.76 23.65
C PRO A 126 8.11 3.16 23.68
N ARG A 127 7.79 4.31 24.30
CA ARG A 127 6.43 4.84 24.44
C ARG A 127 6.13 6.00 23.48
N ALA A 128 7.08 6.39 22.65
CA ALA A 128 6.86 7.46 21.70
C ALA A 128 5.91 7.01 20.58
N ASP A 129 4.96 7.88 20.25
CA ASP A 129 4.03 7.64 19.16
C ASP A 129 4.72 7.93 17.81
N LEU A 130 4.73 6.93 16.94
CA LEU A 130 5.39 7.01 15.63
C LEU A 130 4.63 7.96 14.69
N THR A 131 3.30 8.01 14.77
CA THR A 131 2.47 8.89 13.96
C THR A 131 2.68 10.35 14.38
N GLU A 132 2.66 10.63 15.69
CA GLU A 132 2.94 11.96 16.23
C GLU A 132 4.34 12.44 15.85
N PHE A 133 5.36 11.57 15.96
CA PHE A 133 6.71 11.89 15.49
C PHE A 133 6.71 12.26 14.00
N LEU A 134 6.09 11.43 13.17
CA LEU A 134 6.05 11.65 11.73
C LEU A 134 5.33 12.95 11.38
N LEU A 135 4.27 13.35 12.10
CA LEU A 135 3.52 14.58 11.88
C LEU A 135 4.33 15.87 12.15
N ARG A 136 5.42 15.79 12.91
CA ARG A 136 6.31 16.93 13.22
C ARG A 136 7.29 17.28 12.09
N PHE A 137 7.35 16.46 11.03
CA PHE A 137 8.05 16.80 9.79
C PHE A 137 7.26 17.82 8.98
#